data_AF-A0A435B0C1-F1
#
_entry.id   AF-A0A435B0C1-F1
#
_cell.length_a   1.000
_cell.length_b   1.000
_cell.length_c   1.000
_cell.angle_alpha   90.00
_cell.angle_beta   90.00
_cell.angle_gamma   90.00
#
_symmetry.space_group_name_H-M   'P 1'
#
loop_
_entity.id
_entity.type
_entity.pdbx_description
1 polymer ?
#
loop_
_entity_poly.entity_id
_entity_poly.type
_entity_poly.pdbx_seq_one_letter_code
_entity_poly.pdbx_strand_id
1 'polypeptide(L)'
;VEEEDAVAVMKRLARPLGHDPAIISGESGGAGLAGLIRAAGDKQMRAALDLDTHSRVLVINSEGATDPGRYAELVGVAPDDVLMQPA
;
A
#
# COMPACT_ATOMS: atom_id res chain seq x y z
N VAL A 1 -6.29 4.40 -11.32
CA VAL A 1 -5.38 4.27 -10.17
C VAL A 1 -4.24 5.15 -10.57
N GLU A 2 -4.10 6.26 -9.87
CA GLU A 2 -3.15 7.31 -10.24
C GLU A 2 -1.88 7.19 -9.40
N GLU A 3 -0.84 7.96 -9.75
CA GLU A 3 0.45 7.91 -9.04
C GLU A 3 0.28 8.28 -7.55
N GLU A 4 -0.63 9.20 -7.22
CA GLU A 4 -0.91 9.58 -5.84
C GLU A 4 -1.51 8.42 -5.02
N ASP A 5 -2.30 7.54 -5.66
CA ASP A 5 -2.86 6.36 -5.02
C ASP A 5 -1.73 5.38 -4.63
N ALA A 6 -0.73 5.21 -5.50
CA ALA A 6 0.45 4.37 -5.22
C ALA A 6 1.27 4.94 -4.06
N VAL A 7 1.57 6.24 -4.08
CA VAL A 7 2.32 6.92 -3.00
C VAL A 7 1.59 6.84 -1.66
N ALA A 8 0.26 6.99 -1.65
CA ALA A 8 -0.55 6.84 -0.46
C ALA A 8 -0.43 5.43 0.13
N VAL A 9 -0.39 4.40 -0.71
CA VAL A 9 -0.17 3.02 -0.27
C VAL A 9 1.24 2.79 0.25
N MET A 10 2.27 3.31 -0.42
CA MET A 10 3.65 3.22 0.08
C MET A 10 3.76 3.77 1.51
N LYS A 11 3.14 4.93 1.75
CA LYS A 11 3.07 5.56 3.09
C LYS A 11 2.32 4.72 4.10
N ARG A 12 1.19 4.12 3.70
CA ARG A 12 0.35 3.29 4.57
C ARG A 12 1.03 1.98 4.95
N LEU A 13 1.72 1.34 4.01
CA LEU A 13 2.47 0.11 4.26
C LEU A 13 3.70 0.37 5.14
N ALA A 14 4.33 1.55 4.99
CA ALA A 14 5.44 1.97 5.84
C ALA A 14 5.03 2.39 7.27
N ARG A 15 3.75 2.74 7.47
CA ARG A 15 3.17 3.17 8.75
C ARG A 15 1.82 2.47 8.95
N PRO A 16 1.85 1.16 9.25
CA PRO A 16 0.65 0.34 9.32
C PRO A 16 -0.27 0.75 10.48
N LEU A 17 -1.52 0.25 10.46
CA LEU A 17 -2.49 0.50 11.51
C LEU A 17 -2.45 -0.63 12.55
N GLY A 18 -2.52 -0.28 13.83
CA GLY A 18 -2.56 -1.26 14.91
C GLY A 18 -1.32 -2.14 14.92
N HIS A 19 -1.50 -3.46 14.84
CA HIS A 19 -0.42 -4.45 14.86
C HIS A 19 -0.12 -5.06 13.48
N ASP A 20 -0.63 -4.45 12.40
CA ASP A 20 -0.28 -4.88 11.05
C ASP A 20 1.24 -4.70 10.81
N PRO A 21 1.91 -5.62 10.10
CA PRO A 21 3.34 -5.52 9.86
C PRO A 21 3.66 -4.35 8.92
N ALA A 22 4.76 -3.66 9.19
CA ALA A 22 5.30 -2.68 8.25
C ALA A 22 5.85 -3.41 7.01
N ILE A 23 5.56 -2.86 5.83
CA ILE A 23 5.98 -3.41 4.53
C ILE A 23 6.61 -2.29 3.71
N ILE A 24 7.81 -2.53 3.19
CA ILE A 24 8.42 -1.67 2.17
C ILE A 24 7.80 -2.04 0.82
N SER A 25 7.20 -1.08 0.16
CA SER A 25 6.60 -1.24 -1.16
C SER A 25 7.04 -0.09 -2.06
N GLY A 26 7.50 -0.42 -3.26
CA GLY A 26 7.70 0.58 -4.32
C GLY A 26 6.37 1.01 -4.94
N GLU A 27 6.41 1.99 -5.84
CA GLU A 27 5.22 2.50 -6.52
C GLU A 27 4.42 1.38 -7.21
N SER A 28 5.10 0.51 -7.98
CA SER A 28 4.42 -0.58 -8.69
C SER A 28 4.03 -1.71 -7.76
N GLY A 29 4.80 -1.90 -6.68
CA GLY A 29 4.56 -2.93 -5.66
C GLY A 29 3.20 -2.77 -5.00
N GLY A 30 2.86 -1.55 -4.62
CA GLY A 30 1.64 -1.24 -3.87
C GLY A 30 0.40 -1.06 -4.73
N ALA A 31 0.52 -1.05 -6.06
CA ALA A 31 -0.55 -0.68 -6.99
C ALA A 31 -1.81 -1.57 -6.83
N GLY A 32 -1.64 -2.87 -6.56
CA GLY A 32 -2.77 -3.77 -6.30
C GLY A 32 -3.58 -3.38 -5.06
N LEU A 33 -2.91 -3.00 -3.98
CA LEU A 33 -3.57 -2.52 -2.76
C LEU A 33 -4.22 -1.14 -2.99
N ALA A 34 -3.59 -0.28 -3.79
CA ALA A 34 -4.13 1.02 -4.16
C ALA A 34 -5.47 0.86 -4.92
N GLY A 35 -5.50 -0.06 -5.89
CA GLY A 35 -6.71 -0.44 -6.60
C GLY A 35 -7.80 -0.98 -5.66
N LEU A 36 -7.43 -1.85 -4.71
CA LEU A 36 -8.38 -2.39 -3.73
C LEU A 36 -8.98 -1.31 -2.82
N ILE A 37 -8.15 -0.41 -2.28
CA ILE A 37 -8.61 0.68 -1.41
C ILE A 37 -9.60 1.58 -2.17
N ARG A 38 -9.26 1.93 -3.41
CA ARG A 38 -10.14 2.74 -4.27
C ARG A 38 -11.45 2.03 -4.56
N ALA A 39 -11.39 0.76 -4.95
CA ALA A 39 -12.56 -0.06 -5.21
C ALA A 39 -13.46 -0.22 -3.97
N ALA A 40 -12.88 -0.40 -2.79
CA ALA A 40 -13.63 -0.54 -1.54
C ALA A 40 -14.34 0.76 -1.11
N GLY A 41 -13.73 1.92 -1.42
CA GLY A 41 -14.29 3.25 -1.15
C GLY A 41 -15.39 3.69 -2.11
N ASP A 42 -15.48 3.10 -3.30
CA ASP A 42 -16.49 3.41 -4.32
C ASP A 42 -17.63 2.38 -4.32
N LYS A 43 -18.88 2.84 -4.19
CA LYS A 43 -20.04 1.93 -4.10
C LYS A 43 -20.26 1.12 -5.37
N GLN A 44 -20.03 1.70 -6.55
CA GLN A 44 -20.25 1.03 -7.83
C GLN A 44 -19.16 0.00 -8.10
N MET A 45 -17.89 0.36 -7.87
CA MET A 45 -16.77 -0.57 -8.03
C MET A 45 -16.85 -1.72 -7.03
N ARG A 46 -17.19 -1.42 -5.77
CA ARG A 46 -17.37 -2.44 -4.73
C ARG A 46 -18.45 -3.46 -5.12
N ALA A 47 -19.59 -3.00 -5.63
CA ALA A 47 -20.64 -3.88 -6.11
C ALA A 47 -20.23 -4.67 -7.38
N ALA A 48 -19.53 -4.03 -8.31
CA ALA A 48 -19.06 -4.69 -9.54
C ALA A 48 -18.02 -5.79 -9.30
N LEU A 49 -17.25 -5.68 -8.22
CA LEU A 49 -16.22 -6.64 -7.82
C LEU A 49 -16.69 -7.62 -6.73
N ASP A 50 -17.96 -7.55 -6.33
CA ASP A 50 -18.54 -8.33 -5.23
C ASP A 50 -17.73 -8.26 -3.92
N LEU A 51 -17.20 -7.07 -3.62
CA LEU A 51 -16.40 -6.80 -2.43
C LEU A 51 -17.31 -6.46 -1.24
N ASP A 52 -17.17 -7.22 -0.17
CA ASP A 52 -17.96 -7.07 1.06
C ASP A 52 -17.13 -7.33 2.34
N THR A 53 -17.80 -7.38 3.49
CA THR A 53 -17.16 -7.64 4.80
C THR A 53 -16.70 -9.09 4.99
N HIS A 54 -17.06 -10.01 4.09
CA HIS A 54 -16.66 -11.41 4.12
C HIS A 54 -15.54 -11.73 3.13
N SER A 55 -15.24 -10.80 2.22
CA SER A 55 -14.21 -10.89 1.20
C SER A 55 -12.82 -11.07 1.81
N ARG A 56 -12.07 -12.06 1.31
CA ARG A 56 -10.66 -12.27 1.64
C ARG A 56 -9.82 -12.01 0.41
N VAL A 57 -9.12 -10.88 0.39
CA VAL A 57 -8.38 -10.41 -0.77
C VAL A 57 -6.89 -10.72 -0.61
N LEU A 58 -6.30 -11.38 -1.60
CA LEU A 58 -4.86 -11.52 -1.73
C LEU A 58 -4.32 -10.38 -2.58
N VAL A 59 -3.34 -9.65 -2.05
CA VAL A 59 -2.60 -8.64 -2.81
C VAL A 59 -1.12 -9.04 -2.83
N ILE A 60 -0.48 -8.88 -3.98
CA ILE A 60 0.95 -9.15 -4.16
C ILE A 60 1.68 -7.80 -4.22
N ASN A 61 2.61 -7.61 -3.29
CA ASN A 61 3.60 -6.54 -3.37
C ASN A 61 4.73 -7.00 -4.30
N SER A 62 4.74 -6.54 -5.54
CA SER A 62 5.69 -7.03 -6.57
C SER A 62 7.12 -6.53 -6.37
N GLU A 63 7.30 -5.37 -5.73
CA GLU A 63 8.61 -4.77 -5.47
C GLU A 63 8.65 -3.98 -4.17
N GLY A 64 9.83 -3.95 -3.54
CA GLY A 64 10.16 -3.02 -2.45
C GLY A 64 10.64 -1.67 -2.99
N ALA A 65 11.44 -0.96 -2.19
CA ALA A 65 12.08 0.30 -2.61
C ALA A 65 13.24 0.04 -3.57
N THR A 66 12.94 -0.18 -4.86
CA THR A 66 13.94 -0.37 -5.93
C THR A 66 14.80 0.87 -6.16
N ASP A 67 14.24 2.05 -5.90
CA ASP A 67 14.95 3.32 -5.75
C ASP A 67 14.78 3.86 -4.31
N PRO A 68 15.75 3.62 -3.41
CA PRO A 68 15.69 4.08 -2.02
C PRO A 68 15.62 5.61 -1.88
N GLY A 69 16.22 6.36 -2.81
CA GLY A 69 16.22 7.82 -2.78
C GLY A 69 14.83 8.36 -3.08
N ARG A 70 14.23 7.93 -4.19
CA ARG A 70 12.85 8.28 -4.55
C ARG A 70 11.85 7.79 -3.50
N TYR A 71 12.03 6.59 -2.96
CA TYR A 71 11.20 6.09 -1.85
C TYR A 71 11.24 7.05 -0.65
N ALA A 72 12.43 7.48 -0.23
CA ALA A 72 12.58 8.38 0.90
C ALA A 72 11.94 9.75 0.63
N GLU A 73 12.06 10.28 -0.59
CA GLU A 73 11.38 11.51 -1.01
C GLU A 73 9.86 11.40 -0.92
N LEU A 74 9.30 10.28 -1.39
CA LEU A 74 7.86 10.05 -1.43
C LEU A 74 7.28 9.71 -0.05
N VAL A 75 7.93 8.85 0.73
CA VAL A 75 7.43 8.27 1.98
C VAL A 75 7.87 9.05 3.22
N GLY A 76 8.97 9.81 3.12
CA GLY A 76 9.54 10.64 4.17
C GLY A 76 10.40 9.90 5.19
N VAL A 77 10.75 8.62 4.94
CA VAL A 77 11.67 7.81 5.75
C VAL A 77 12.49 6.90 4.83
N ALA A 78 13.70 6.54 5.24
CA ALA A 78 14.48 5.57 4.49
C ALA A 78 13.84 4.16 4.59
N PRO A 79 13.98 3.30 3.56
CA PRO A 79 13.43 1.94 3.59
C PRO A 79 13.90 1.14 4.82
N ASP A 80 15.17 1.24 5.18
CA ASP A 80 15.74 0.50 6.33
C ASP A 80 15.11 0.90 7.66
N ASP A 81 14.74 2.18 7.82
CA ASP A 81 14.08 2.68 9.02
C ASP A 81 12.66 2.14 9.18
N VAL A 82 12.00 1.75 8.08
CA VAL A 82 10.64 1.17 8.11
C VAL A 82 10.62 -0.14 8.87
N LEU A 83 11.62 -1.00 8.67
CA LEU A 83 11.68 -2.32 9.30
C LEU A 83 12.21 -2.26 10.74
N MET A 84 12.79 -1.14 11.16
CA MET A 84 13.27 -0.92 12.52
C MET A 84 12.20 -0.29 13.45
N GLN A 85 11.03 0.08 12.91
CA GLN A 85 9.97 0.67 13.71
C GLN A 85 9.38 -0.37 14.68
N PRO A 86 9.18 0.00 15.96
CA PRO A 86 8.45 -0.85 16.90
C PRO A 86 6.99 -0.99 16.45
N ALA A 87 6.44 -2.20 16.60
CA ALA A 87 5.05 -2.53 16.33
C ALA A 87 4.07 -1.91 17.34
#